data_AF-A0A1I7US47-F1
#
_entry.id   AF-A0A1I7US47-F1
#
_cell.length_a   1.000
_cell.length_b   1.000
_cell.length_c   1.000
_cell.angle_alpha   90.00
_cell.angle_beta   90.00
_cell.angle_gamma   90.00
#
_symmetry.space_group_name_H-M   'P 1'
#
loop_
_entity.id
_entity.type
_entity.pdbx_description
1 polymer ?
#
loop_
_entity_poly.entity_id
_entity_poly.type
_entity_poly.pdbx_seq_one_letter_code
_entity_poly.pdbx_strand_id
1 'polypeptide(L)'
;MRFSERDDSVLIRSDTDATVHMGISNNTLVRRNMAMEELRKLLSMNIRVWKSLFTSNRSEQMGEMDLVKFENSITAENLTINMDSYQNVVQIIKLHKPELTKFTLICCDQFAGILELEQIRKCPNLKLDGSSHITNEQILSVTATNFEITSEKFTGQGINEFLKARLATDIPAGFYARLQCRRLWEKDDVLRGLQYTRYENDRDFIKKNGPLPFNVHEYYLVYFQTNKPDERLSVLVNNWYFECFIESKKPNPICHELKEID
;
A
#
# COMPACT_ATOMS: atom_id res chain seq x y z
N MET A 1 20.79 13.03 -43.50
CA MET A 1 19.38 12.93 -43.91
C MET A 1 18.89 11.55 -43.54
N ARG A 2 18.12 11.44 -42.45
CA ARG A 2 17.49 10.19 -42.03
C ARG A 2 16.07 10.51 -41.62
N PHE A 3 15.15 10.07 -42.46
CA PHE A 3 13.79 9.69 -42.14
C PHE A 3 13.55 8.41 -42.94
N SER A 4 13.14 7.35 -42.27
CA SER A 4 12.14 6.45 -42.82
C SER A 4 11.14 6.19 -41.71
N GLU A 5 9.89 6.53 -41.98
CA GLU A 5 8.73 6.13 -41.19
C GLU A 5 8.80 4.63 -40.93
N ARG A 6 8.58 4.25 -39.66
CA ARG A 6 8.00 2.96 -39.33
C ARG A 6 6.78 3.25 -38.50
N ASP A 7 5.66 2.71 -38.97
CA ASP A 7 4.38 2.63 -38.31
C ASP A 7 4.57 2.26 -36.83
N ASP A 8 4.37 3.22 -35.94
CA ASP A 8 4.04 2.95 -34.55
C ASP A 8 2.53 2.66 -34.47
N SER A 9 2.13 1.58 -35.13
CA SER A 9 0.93 0.85 -34.72
C SER A 9 1.18 0.34 -33.31
N VAL A 10 0.30 0.72 -32.38
CA VAL A 10 0.18 0.10 -31.06
C VAL A 10 0.13 -1.41 -31.27
N LEU A 11 1.25 -2.08 -31.00
CA LEU A 11 1.32 -3.53 -30.98
C LEU A 11 0.59 -4.00 -29.71
N ILE A 12 -0.74 -4.14 -29.81
CA ILE A 12 -1.48 -5.03 -28.91
C ILE A 12 -1.04 -6.45 -29.28
N ARG A 13 0.02 -6.94 -28.62
CA ARG A 13 0.45 -8.33 -28.77
C ARG A 13 -0.29 -9.19 -27.75
N SER A 14 -1.40 -9.78 -28.22
CA SER A 14 -2.07 -10.97 -27.68
C SER A 14 -2.61 -10.93 -26.23
N ASP A 15 -3.60 -11.79 -25.97
CA ASP A 15 -4.39 -11.91 -24.73
C ASP A 15 -3.60 -12.23 -23.44
N THR A 16 -2.26 -12.24 -23.48
CA THR A 16 -1.39 -12.55 -22.34
C THR A 16 -0.50 -11.39 -21.88
N ASP A 17 -0.31 -10.31 -22.66
CA ASP A 17 0.59 -9.19 -22.31
C ASP A 17 -0.12 -7.83 -22.40
N ALA A 18 -0.80 -7.45 -21.32
CA ALA A 18 -1.46 -6.15 -21.19
C ALA A 18 -0.62 -5.15 -20.37
N THR A 19 0.62 -4.91 -20.80
CA THR A 19 1.46 -3.84 -20.22
C THR A 19 1.41 -2.61 -21.14
N VAL A 20 0.81 -1.52 -20.67
CA VAL A 20 0.77 -0.23 -21.40
C VAL A 20 1.87 0.69 -20.87
N HIS A 21 2.93 0.91 -21.65
CA HIS A 21 4.03 1.80 -21.29
C HIS A 21 3.76 3.23 -21.75
N MET A 22 3.74 4.20 -20.83
CA MET A 22 3.71 5.62 -21.15
C MET A 22 5.15 6.18 -21.06
N GLY A 23 5.88 6.17 -22.18
CA GLY A 23 7.28 6.64 -22.23
C GLY A 23 7.44 8.16 -22.12
N ILE A 24 8.55 8.60 -21.51
CA ILE A 24 8.95 10.02 -21.38
C ILE A 24 9.72 10.45 -22.64
N SER A 25 9.36 11.58 -23.25
CA SER A 25 10.19 12.24 -24.27
C SER A 25 10.32 13.74 -24.01
N ASN A 26 11.55 14.26 -24.16
CA ASN A 26 11.96 15.64 -23.87
C ASN A 26 11.45 16.67 -24.90
N ASN A 27 10.14 16.88 -25.02
CA ASN A 27 9.55 18.05 -25.70
C ASN A 27 8.16 18.36 -25.10
N THR A 28 8.09 19.41 -24.28
CA THR A 28 7.30 19.43 -23.02
C THR A 28 5.86 19.96 -23.09
N LEU A 29 5.37 20.54 -24.19
CA LEU A 29 4.01 21.13 -24.21
C LEU A 29 3.04 20.47 -25.20
N VAL A 30 3.49 20.11 -26.39
CA VAL A 30 2.59 19.54 -27.43
C VAL A 30 2.28 18.05 -27.18
N ARG A 31 3.21 17.28 -26.60
CA ARG A 31 3.05 15.83 -26.36
C ARG A 31 2.24 15.48 -25.10
N ARG A 32 2.14 16.41 -24.15
CA ARG A 32 1.40 16.22 -22.89
C ARG A 32 -0.10 16.03 -23.13
N ASN A 33 -0.67 16.80 -24.07
CA ASN A 33 -2.07 16.63 -24.47
C ASN A 33 -2.30 15.27 -25.15
N MET A 34 -1.41 14.83 -26.04
CA MET A 34 -1.57 13.56 -26.75
C MET A 34 -1.53 12.34 -25.81
N ALA A 35 -0.63 12.32 -24.81
CA ALA A 35 -0.57 11.24 -23.83
C ALA A 35 -1.86 11.13 -22.99
N MET A 36 -2.41 12.27 -22.56
CA MET A 36 -3.67 12.31 -21.82
C MET A 36 -4.89 12.03 -22.71
N GLU A 37 -4.87 12.45 -23.97
CA GLU A 37 -5.92 12.14 -24.96
C GLU A 37 -5.96 10.63 -25.27
N GLU A 38 -4.80 9.99 -25.48
CA GLU A 38 -4.73 8.54 -25.66
C GLU A 38 -5.15 7.78 -24.40
N LEU A 39 -4.75 8.26 -23.21
CA LEU A 39 -5.27 7.70 -21.96
C LEU A 39 -6.81 7.81 -21.90
N ARG A 40 -7.39 8.98 -22.18
CA ARG A 40 -8.86 9.17 -22.20
C ARG A 40 -9.54 8.28 -23.23
N LYS A 41 -8.92 8.09 -24.41
CA LYS A 41 -9.41 7.17 -25.45
C LYS A 41 -9.39 5.74 -24.97
N LEU A 42 -8.31 5.27 -24.34
CA LEU A 42 -8.24 3.94 -23.72
C LEU A 42 -9.30 3.78 -22.62
N LEU A 43 -9.43 4.76 -21.73
CA LEU A 43 -10.42 4.73 -20.65
C LEU A 43 -11.85 4.69 -21.18
N SER A 44 -12.13 5.31 -22.34
CA SER A 44 -13.44 5.21 -22.99
C SER A 44 -13.81 3.78 -23.43
N MET A 45 -12.85 2.87 -23.51
CA MET A 45 -13.06 1.48 -23.91
C MET A 45 -13.46 0.55 -22.75
N ASN A 46 -13.51 1.04 -21.50
CA ASN A 46 -13.74 0.23 -20.29
C ASN A 46 -12.75 -0.94 -20.15
N ILE A 47 -11.58 -0.64 -19.61
CA ILE A 47 -10.43 -1.54 -19.57
C ILE A 47 -10.62 -2.60 -18.48
N ARG A 48 -10.29 -3.86 -18.79
CA ARG A 48 -10.20 -4.93 -17.81
C ARG A 48 -8.80 -5.56 -17.86
N VAL A 49 -8.07 -5.46 -16.76
CA VAL A 49 -6.70 -5.95 -16.63
C VAL A 49 -6.55 -6.70 -15.31
N TRP A 50 -5.53 -7.53 -15.20
CA TRP A 50 -5.18 -8.15 -13.91
C TRP A 50 -4.49 -7.14 -12.98
N LYS A 51 -3.52 -6.41 -13.53
CA LYS A 51 -2.69 -5.41 -12.83
C LYS A 51 -2.77 -4.07 -13.53
N SER A 52 -2.76 -3.02 -12.72
CA SER A 52 -2.75 -1.64 -13.16
C SER A 52 -1.60 -0.92 -12.45
N LEU A 53 -0.70 -0.32 -13.23
CA LEU A 53 0.49 0.36 -12.73
C LEU A 53 0.54 1.79 -13.25
N PHE A 54 0.62 2.75 -12.33
CA PHE A 54 0.83 4.15 -12.65
C PHE A 54 2.12 4.63 -11.98
N THR A 55 3.12 4.99 -12.77
CA THR A 55 4.39 5.51 -12.25
C THR A 55 4.69 6.87 -12.87
N SER A 56 4.99 7.86 -12.05
CA SER A 56 5.50 9.17 -12.46
C SER A 56 6.48 9.70 -11.44
N ASN A 57 7.63 10.14 -11.93
CA ASN A 57 8.69 10.71 -11.08
C ASN A 57 8.65 12.24 -11.04
N ARG A 58 7.74 12.89 -11.78
CA ARG A 58 7.66 14.36 -11.94
C ARG A 58 6.25 14.85 -12.27
N SER A 59 5.48 15.16 -11.24
CA SER A 59 4.15 15.78 -11.31
C SER A 59 4.14 17.06 -12.15
N GLU A 60 5.20 17.87 -12.11
CA GLU A 60 5.35 19.08 -12.95
C GLU A 60 5.20 18.81 -14.46
N GLN A 61 5.54 17.59 -14.90
CA GLN A 61 5.45 17.18 -16.32
C GLN A 61 4.07 16.65 -16.71
N MET A 62 3.32 16.05 -15.78
CA MET A 62 1.96 15.56 -16.01
C MET A 62 0.89 16.63 -15.76
N GLY A 63 1.15 17.51 -14.78
CA GLY A 63 0.19 18.34 -14.04
C GLY A 63 -1.16 17.68 -13.79
N GLU A 64 -2.23 18.47 -13.69
CA GLU A 64 -3.52 17.97 -13.21
C GLU A 64 -4.21 17.06 -14.23
N MET A 65 -4.57 15.85 -13.78
CA MET A 65 -5.34 14.88 -14.55
C MET A 65 -6.84 15.14 -14.39
N ASP A 66 -7.49 15.74 -15.39
CA ASP A 66 -8.97 15.76 -15.44
C ASP A 66 -9.48 14.46 -16.06
N LEU A 67 -9.78 13.48 -15.21
CA LEU A 67 -10.30 12.15 -15.55
C LEU A 67 -11.64 11.83 -14.88
N VAL A 68 -12.33 12.84 -14.33
CA VAL A 68 -13.57 12.66 -13.57
C VAL A 68 -14.66 11.95 -14.38
N LYS A 69 -14.69 12.15 -15.71
CA LYS A 69 -15.66 11.51 -16.62
C LYS A 69 -15.41 10.01 -16.84
N PHE A 70 -14.30 9.47 -16.35
CA PHE A 70 -13.87 8.09 -16.53
C PHE A 70 -13.81 7.33 -15.21
N GLU A 71 -14.54 7.78 -14.19
CA GLU A 71 -14.67 7.05 -12.94
C GLU A 71 -15.15 5.62 -13.22
N ASN A 72 -14.57 4.63 -12.53
CA ASN A 72 -14.91 3.22 -12.68
C ASN A 72 -14.72 2.65 -14.11
N SER A 73 -13.88 3.28 -14.95
CA SER A 73 -13.56 2.80 -16.30
C SER A 73 -12.53 1.66 -16.33
N ILE A 74 -11.80 1.41 -15.24
CA ILE A 74 -10.83 0.32 -15.13
C ILE A 74 -11.34 -0.73 -14.15
N THR A 75 -11.33 -1.99 -14.56
CA THR A 75 -11.47 -3.15 -13.66
C THR A 75 -10.11 -3.80 -13.53
N ALA A 76 -9.53 -3.79 -12.32
CA ALA A 76 -8.26 -4.43 -12.02
C ALA A 76 -8.33 -5.17 -10.69
N GLU A 77 -7.51 -6.20 -10.51
CA GLU A 77 -7.35 -6.85 -9.20
C GLU A 77 -6.31 -6.14 -8.35
N ASN A 78 -5.22 -5.69 -8.99
CA ASN A 78 -4.11 -5.02 -8.32
C ASN A 78 -3.90 -3.62 -8.90
N LEU A 79 -3.71 -2.65 -8.02
CA LEU A 79 -3.30 -1.29 -8.37
C LEU A 79 -2.01 -0.92 -7.64
N THR A 80 -1.00 -0.52 -8.40
CA THR A 80 0.24 0.07 -7.89
C THR A 80 0.37 1.48 -8.41
N ILE A 81 0.55 2.45 -7.52
CA ILE A 81 0.77 3.85 -7.89
C ILE A 81 2.08 4.32 -7.26
N ASN A 82 2.95 4.91 -8.06
CA ASN A 82 4.12 5.64 -7.60
C ASN A 82 4.09 7.04 -8.21
N MET A 83 3.71 8.05 -7.41
CA MET A 83 3.55 9.42 -7.89
C MET A 83 3.87 10.44 -6.81
N ASP A 84 4.25 11.64 -7.22
CA ASP A 84 4.56 12.78 -6.36
C ASP A 84 3.41 13.81 -6.27
N SER A 85 2.19 13.45 -6.68
CA SER A 85 1.01 14.34 -6.63
C SER A 85 -0.22 13.60 -6.09
N TYR A 86 -0.72 14.02 -4.92
CA TYR A 86 -1.89 13.38 -4.32
C TYR A 86 -3.18 13.58 -5.13
N GLN A 87 -3.36 14.75 -5.75
CA GLN A 87 -4.53 15.00 -6.60
C GLN A 87 -4.62 13.99 -7.75
N ASN A 88 -3.52 13.72 -8.44
CA ASN A 88 -3.47 12.73 -9.52
C ASN A 88 -3.68 11.30 -9.01
N VAL A 89 -3.12 10.97 -7.84
CA VAL A 89 -3.38 9.68 -7.16
C VAL A 89 -4.87 9.46 -6.95
N VAL A 90 -5.60 10.46 -6.44
CA VAL A 90 -7.06 10.37 -6.22
C VAL A 90 -7.80 10.13 -7.55
N GLN A 91 -7.42 10.83 -8.62
CA GLN A 91 -8.04 10.64 -9.94
C GLN A 91 -7.81 9.22 -10.45
N ILE A 92 -6.59 8.69 -10.34
CA ILE A 92 -6.25 7.32 -10.74
C ILE A 92 -7.02 6.29 -9.92
N ILE A 93 -7.11 6.46 -8.60
CA ILE A 93 -7.89 5.54 -7.74
C ILE A 93 -9.35 5.52 -8.20
N LYS A 94 -9.94 6.69 -8.49
CA LYS A 94 -11.33 6.81 -8.97
C LYS A 94 -11.57 6.16 -10.33
N LEU A 95 -10.56 6.01 -11.18
CA LEU A 95 -10.71 5.23 -12.42
C LEU A 95 -11.07 3.77 -12.15
N HIS A 96 -10.70 3.21 -10.99
CA HIS A 96 -10.83 1.79 -10.71
C HIS A 96 -12.15 1.44 -10.01
N LYS A 97 -12.81 0.39 -10.51
CA LYS A 97 -13.96 -0.20 -9.84
C LYS A 97 -13.54 -0.84 -8.51
N PRO A 98 -14.30 -0.62 -7.42
CA PRO A 98 -14.16 -1.44 -6.22
C PRO A 98 -14.70 -2.87 -6.47
N GLU A 99 -14.19 -3.91 -5.82
CA GLU A 99 -13.08 -3.92 -4.86
C GLU A 99 -11.76 -4.32 -5.51
N LEU A 100 -10.66 -3.65 -5.14
CA LEU A 100 -9.31 -4.08 -5.46
C LEU A 100 -8.88 -5.19 -4.50
N THR A 101 -8.22 -6.24 -4.99
CA THR A 101 -7.61 -7.27 -4.15
C THR A 101 -6.31 -6.79 -3.49
N LYS A 102 -5.55 -5.93 -4.18
CA LYS A 102 -4.34 -5.31 -3.63
C LYS A 102 -4.19 -3.87 -4.11
N PHE A 103 -3.85 -2.97 -3.18
CA PHE A 103 -3.49 -1.60 -3.46
C PHE A 103 -2.13 -1.28 -2.84
N THR A 104 -1.23 -0.72 -3.65
CA THR A 104 0.06 -0.22 -3.17
C THR A 104 0.31 1.19 -3.68
N LEU A 105 0.75 2.08 -2.78
CA LEU A 105 1.05 3.47 -3.08
C LEU A 105 2.43 3.85 -2.55
N ILE A 106 3.22 4.47 -3.42
CA ILE A 106 4.37 5.29 -3.05
C ILE A 106 4.00 6.73 -3.40
N CYS A 107 3.91 7.60 -2.40
CA CYS A 107 3.61 9.01 -2.62
C CYS A 107 4.57 9.93 -1.88
N CYS A 108 5.19 10.84 -2.63
CA CYS A 108 6.11 11.84 -2.07
C CYS A 108 5.38 13.02 -1.43
N ASP A 109 4.19 13.35 -1.93
CA ASP A 109 3.32 14.39 -1.37
C ASP A 109 2.59 13.89 -0.12
N GLN A 110 1.95 14.80 0.62
CA GLN A 110 1.05 14.43 1.72
C GLN A 110 -0.27 13.92 1.16
N PHE A 111 -0.74 12.76 1.62
CA PHE A 111 -1.96 12.11 1.12
C PHE A 111 -2.98 11.80 2.22
N ALA A 112 -3.37 12.84 2.96
CA ALA A 112 -4.38 12.75 4.01
C ALA A 112 -5.76 12.35 3.45
N GLY A 113 -6.49 11.51 4.19
CA GLY A 113 -7.85 11.10 3.82
C GLY A 113 -7.93 9.96 2.79
N ILE A 114 -6.80 9.36 2.38
CA ILE A 114 -6.79 8.29 1.37
C ILE A 114 -7.66 7.08 1.76
N LEU A 115 -7.80 6.80 3.07
CA LEU A 115 -8.63 5.72 3.60
C LEU A 115 -10.14 5.98 3.46
N GLU A 116 -10.55 7.20 3.13
CA GLU A 116 -11.96 7.56 2.89
C GLU A 116 -12.44 7.11 1.50
N LEU A 117 -11.51 6.84 0.58
CA LEU A 117 -11.81 6.34 -0.75
C LEU A 117 -12.28 4.88 -0.67
N GLU A 118 -13.41 4.59 -1.30
CA GLU A 118 -14.07 3.28 -1.21
C GLU A 118 -13.17 2.13 -1.67
N GLN A 119 -12.44 2.33 -2.77
CA GLN A 119 -11.50 1.36 -3.34
C GLN A 119 -10.40 0.97 -2.34
N ILE A 120 -9.99 1.91 -1.49
CA ILE A 120 -8.92 1.71 -0.50
C ILE A 120 -9.50 1.10 0.76
N ARG A 121 -10.62 1.64 1.26
CA ARG A 121 -11.28 1.17 2.49
C ARG A 121 -11.63 -0.31 2.45
N LYS A 122 -12.00 -0.82 1.26
CA LYS A 122 -12.41 -2.21 1.04
C LYS A 122 -11.28 -3.13 0.57
N CYS A 123 -10.06 -2.60 0.37
CA CYS A 123 -8.96 -3.39 -0.14
C CYS A 123 -8.38 -4.30 0.96
N PRO A 124 -8.32 -5.63 0.78
CA PRO A 124 -7.83 -6.53 1.81
C PRO A 124 -6.29 -6.51 1.95
N ASN A 125 -5.55 -6.15 0.88
CA ASN A 125 -4.09 -6.03 0.90
C ASN A 125 -3.67 -4.59 0.59
N LEU A 126 -3.21 -3.85 1.61
CA LEU A 126 -2.98 -2.42 1.53
C LEU A 126 -1.54 -2.05 1.86
N LYS A 127 -0.81 -1.37 0.97
CA LYS A 127 0.50 -0.78 1.28
C LYS A 127 0.54 0.70 0.97
N LEU A 128 0.84 1.53 1.97
CA LEU A 128 0.90 2.97 1.87
C LEU A 128 2.26 3.48 2.37
N ASP A 129 3.14 3.81 1.42
CA ASP A 129 4.48 4.33 1.69
C ASP A 129 4.54 5.83 1.39
N GLY A 130 4.77 6.64 2.42
CA GLY A 130 4.93 8.09 2.34
C GLY A 130 4.32 8.84 3.52
N SER A 131 4.00 10.12 3.32
CA SER A 131 3.37 10.98 4.33
C SER A 131 1.85 10.87 4.28
N SER A 132 1.31 9.78 4.84
CA SER A 132 -0.12 9.48 4.76
C SER A 132 -1.00 10.33 5.68
N HIS A 133 -0.44 10.95 6.73
CA HIS A 133 -1.19 11.70 7.75
C HIS A 133 -2.32 10.91 8.43
N ILE A 134 -2.30 9.57 8.33
CA ILE A 134 -3.31 8.70 8.94
C ILE A 134 -3.18 8.83 10.46
N THR A 135 -4.30 9.14 11.12
CA THR A 135 -4.36 9.29 12.58
C THR A 135 -4.54 7.95 13.30
N ASN A 136 -4.44 7.97 14.62
CA ASN A 136 -4.68 6.80 15.45
C ASN A 136 -6.10 6.25 15.29
N GLU A 137 -7.09 7.15 15.22
CA GLU A 137 -8.51 6.80 15.04
C GLU A 137 -8.76 6.19 13.66
N GLN A 138 -8.08 6.69 12.63
CA GLN A 138 -8.18 6.16 11.27
C GLN A 138 -7.52 4.77 11.13
N ILE A 139 -6.50 4.46 11.93
CA ILE A 139 -5.95 3.10 11.98
C ILE A 139 -7.00 2.08 12.44
N LEU A 140 -7.85 2.46 13.40
CA LEU A 140 -8.87 1.57 13.97
C LEU A 140 -9.97 1.24 12.95
N SER A 141 -10.15 2.06 11.91
CA SER A 141 -11.13 1.83 10.86
C SER A 141 -10.59 1.04 9.66
N VAL A 142 -9.30 0.69 9.66
CA VAL A 142 -8.70 -0.14 8.60
C VAL A 142 -9.32 -1.54 8.64
N THR A 143 -9.99 -1.93 7.56
CA THR A 143 -10.62 -3.26 7.42
C THR A 143 -9.73 -4.27 6.71
N ALA A 144 -8.62 -3.82 6.12
CA ALA A 144 -7.65 -4.65 5.43
C ALA A 144 -7.13 -5.77 6.35
N THR A 145 -7.07 -6.99 5.84
CA THR A 145 -6.53 -8.12 6.60
C THR A 145 -5.00 -8.10 6.62
N ASN A 146 -4.38 -7.65 5.54
CA ASN A 146 -2.93 -7.52 5.40
C ASN A 146 -2.59 -6.08 5.01
N PHE A 147 -1.91 -5.33 5.88
CA PHE A 147 -1.56 -3.96 5.55
C PHE A 147 -0.21 -3.49 6.09
N GLU A 148 0.40 -2.57 5.34
CA GLU A 148 1.63 -1.86 5.67
C GLU A 148 1.40 -0.36 5.50
N ILE A 149 1.49 0.41 6.58
CA ILE A 149 1.22 1.85 6.53
C ILE A 149 2.36 2.62 7.19
N THR A 150 2.86 3.61 6.47
CA THR A 150 3.74 4.65 7.01
C THR A 150 2.93 5.93 7.29
N SER A 151 3.01 6.47 8.50
CA SER A 151 2.40 7.76 8.88
C SER A 151 3.24 8.50 9.91
N GLU A 152 3.34 9.81 9.79
CA GLU A 152 4.00 10.70 10.75
C GLU A 152 3.16 10.98 12.01
N LYS A 153 1.89 10.56 12.04
CA LYS A 153 0.94 10.88 13.12
C LYS A 153 0.69 9.75 14.11
N PHE A 154 1.22 8.56 13.87
CA PHE A 154 1.07 7.44 14.80
C PHE A 154 1.77 7.73 16.13
N THR A 155 1.10 7.40 17.22
CA THR A 155 1.66 7.47 18.57
C THR A 155 1.67 6.08 19.22
N GLY A 156 2.51 5.90 20.23
CA GLY A 156 2.56 4.64 20.98
C GLY A 156 1.19 4.28 21.60
N GLN A 157 0.48 5.28 22.12
CA GLN A 157 -0.89 5.12 22.61
C GLN A 157 -1.87 4.67 21.51
N GLY A 158 -1.80 5.26 20.32
CA GLY A 158 -2.68 4.86 19.21
C GLY A 158 -2.47 3.41 18.79
N ILE A 159 -1.21 2.97 18.76
CA ILE A 159 -0.87 1.57 18.46
C ILE A 159 -1.32 0.64 19.59
N ASN A 160 -1.22 1.07 20.85
CA ASN A 160 -1.75 0.34 21.99
C ASN A 160 -3.28 0.15 21.90
N GLU A 161 -4.01 1.21 21.54
CA GLU A 161 -5.47 1.17 21.34
C GLU A 161 -5.84 0.25 20.16
N PHE A 162 -5.11 0.33 19.05
CA PHE A 162 -5.24 -0.61 17.93
C PHE A 162 -5.03 -2.06 18.35
N LEU A 163 -3.97 -2.33 19.10
CA LEU A 163 -3.66 -3.68 19.58
C LEU A 163 -4.73 -4.20 20.54
N LYS A 164 -5.24 -3.37 21.46
CA LYS A 164 -6.36 -3.69 22.35
C LYS A 164 -7.62 -4.04 21.55
N ALA A 165 -8.00 -3.21 20.59
CA ALA A 165 -9.16 -3.44 19.74
C ALA A 165 -9.02 -4.76 18.93
N ARG A 166 -7.82 -5.03 18.42
CA ARG A 166 -7.51 -6.25 17.68
C ARG A 166 -7.59 -7.51 18.54
N LEU A 167 -7.11 -7.45 19.78
CA LEU A 167 -7.18 -8.56 20.74
C LEU A 167 -8.60 -8.82 21.26
N ALA A 168 -9.46 -7.80 21.26
CA ALA A 168 -10.85 -7.91 21.69
C ALA A 168 -11.78 -8.60 20.65
N THR A 169 -11.28 -8.90 19.45
CA THR A 169 -12.08 -9.41 18.33
C THR A 169 -11.40 -10.59 17.63
N ASP A 170 -12.15 -11.43 16.94
CA ASP A 170 -11.62 -12.59 16.19
C ASP A 170 -10.63 -12.17 15.11
N ILE A 171 -9.37 -12.57 15.27
CA ILE A 171 -8.28 -12.22 14.34
C ILE A 171 -8.50 -12.97 13.03
N PRO A 172 -8.60 -12.26 11.89
CA PRO A 172 -8.88 -12.90 10.61
C PRO A 172 -7.71 -13.76 10.14
N ALA A 173 -7.99 -14.78 9.33
CA ALA A 173 -6.96 -15.57 8.69
C ALA A 173 -6.10 -14.68 7.77
N GLY A 174 -4.79 -14.89 7.78
CA GLY A 174 -3.84 -14.07 7.00
C GLY A 174 -3.61 -12.67 7.56
N PHE A 175 -4.04 -12.38 8.80
CA PHE A 175 -3.88 -11.07 9.41
C PHE A 175 -2.40 -10.67 9.54
N TYR A 176 -2.09 -9.48 9.05
CA TYR A 176 -0.81 -8.81 9.24
C TYR A 176 -1.00 -7.29 9.24
N ALA A 177 -0.44 -6.63 10.24
CA ALA A 177 -0.39 -5.19 10.29
C ALA A 177 1.06 -4.77 10.51
N ARG A 178 1.58 -3.91 9.63
CA ARG A 178 2.85 -3.20 9.82
C ARG A 178 2.59 -1.71 9.86
N LEU A 179 3.03 -1.07 10.93
CA LEU A 179 2.89 0.36 11.14
C LEU A 179 4.28 0.96 11.32
N GLN A 180 4.59 1.97 10.53
CA GLN A 180 5.84 2.70 10.61
C GLN A 180 5.55 4.18 10.83
N CYS A 181 6.33 4.82 11.71
CA CYS A 181 6.28 6.26 11.89
C CYS A 181 7.64 6.87 11.62
N ARG A 182 7.63 8.03 10.96
CA ARG A 182 8.85 8.83 10.77
C ARG A 182 9.29 9.53 12.06
N ARG A 183 8.40 9.64 13.04
CA ARG A 183 8.68 10.16 14.39
C ARG A 183 8.81 9.00 15.37
N LEU A 184 9.61 9.23 16.41
CA LEU A 184 9.82 8.23 17.46
C LEU A 184 8.66 8.25 18.46
N TRP A 185 8.20 7.07 18.88
CA TRP A 185 7.34 6.82 20.02
C TRP A 185 8.08 6.01 21.08
N GLU A 186 7.59 6.02 22.31
CA GLU A 186 8.13 5.15 23.36
C GLU A 186 7.57 3.73 23.22
N LYS A 187 8.45 2.71 23.33
CA LYS A 187 8.06 1.30 23.19
C LYS A 187 7.10 0.87 24.31
N ASP A 188 7.31 1.40 25.51
CA ASP A 188 6.51 1.08 26.69
C ASP A 188 5.08 1.63 26.59
N ASP A 189 4.86 2.74 25.88
CA ASP A 189 3.51 3.24 25.59
C ASP A 189 2.70 2.24 24.78
N VAL A 190 3.33 1.57 23.80
CA VAL A 190 2.66 0.60 22.92
C VAL A 190 2.17 -0.62 23.69
N LEU A 191 2.91 -1.07 24.70
CA LEU A 191 2.59 -2.27 25.48
C LEU A 191 1.89 -1.99 26.81
N ARG A 192 1.66 -0.71 27.14
CA ARG A 192 1.14 -0.28 28.44
C ARG A 192 -0.20 -0.95 28.76
N GLY A 193 -0.26 -1.58 29.93
CA GLY A 193 -1.47 -2.20 30.47
C GLY A 193 -1.95 -3.45 29.73
N LEU A 194 -1.13 -4.02 28.83
CA LEU A 194 -1.43 -5.30 28.20
C LEU A 194 -0.66 -6.43 28.87
N GLN A 195 -1.30 -7.59 29.02
CA GLN A 195 -0.63 -8.81 29.48
C GLN A 195 0.03 -9.51 28.29
N TYR A 196 1.36 -9.53 28.27
CA TYR A 196 2.14 -10.17 27.23
C TYR A 196 3.22 -11.07 27.81
N THR A 197 3.75 -11.96 26.98
CA THR A 197 4.97 -12.71 27.28
C THR A 197 6.04 -12.33 26.27
N ARG A 198 7.24 -12.04 26.76
CA ARG A 198 8.40 -11.77 25.91
C ARG A 198 8.97 -13.09 25.40
N TYR A 199 9.40 -13.13 24.14
CA TYR A 199 10.21 -14.24 23.66
C TYR A 199 11.55 -14.27 24.42
N GLU A 200 12.04 -15.46 24.75
CA GLU A 200 13.28 -15.62 25.54
C GLU A 200 14.48 -15.01 24.80
N ASN A 201 14.53 -15.19 23.49
CA ASN A 201 15.56 -14.64 22.61
C ASN A 201 15.05 -14.54 21.17
N ASP A 202 15.83 -13.84 20.33
CA ASP A 202 15.51 -13.62 18.91
C ASP A 202 15.44 -14.92 18.11
N ARG A 203 16.23 -15.95 18.46
CA ARG A 203 16.23 -17.22 17.73
C ARG A 203 14.90 -17.94 17.88
N ASP A 204 14.29 -17.90 19.06
CA ASP A 204 12.99 -18.52 19.31
C ASP A 204 11.87 -17.84 18.52
N PHE A 205 11.93 -16.51 18.43
CA PHE A 205 11.04 -15.76 17.56
C PHE A 205 11.27 -16.16 16.10
N ILE A 206 12.51 -16.13 15.61
CA ILE A 206 12.84 -16.38 14.20
C ILE A 206 12.44 -17.79 13.78
N LYS A 207 12.66 -18.79 14.64
CA LYS A 207 12.30 -20.19 14.37
C LYS A 207 10.80 -20.36 14.11
N LYS A 208 9.96 -19.57 14.76
CA LYS A 208 8.50 -19.63 14.59
C LYS A 208 8.01 -18.70 13.49
N ASN A 209 8.48 -17.45 13.51
CA ASN A 209 7.85 -16.34 12.79
C ASN A 209 8.64 -15.91 11.54
N GLY A 210 9.82 -16.48 11.30
CA GLY A 210 10.70 -16.08 10.22
C GLY A 210 11.60 -14.89 10.56
N PRO A 211 12.32 -14.35 9.57
CA PRO A 211 13.38 -13.38 9.80
C PRO A 211 12.86 -12.04 10.34
N LEU A 212 13.71 -11.40 11.16
CA LEU A 212 13.51 -10.04 11.63
C LEU A 212 13.85 -9.03 10.51
N PRO A 213 13.18 -7.88 10.45
CA PRO A 213 13.53 -6.83 9.48
C PRO A 213 14.96 -6.32 9.71
N PHE A 214 15.79 -6.32 8.67
CA PHE A 214 17.24 -5.99 8.77
C PHE A 214 17.53 -4.61 9.39
N ASN A 215 16.67 -3.63 9.17
CA ASN A 215 16.88 -2.25 9.60
C ASN A 215 16.17 -1.91 10.92
N VAL A 216 15.60 -2.91 11.61
CA VAL A 216 14.91 -2.69 12.89
C VAL A 216 15.79 -3.26 14.00
N HIS A 217 16.24 -2.39 14.90
CA HIS A 217 17.09 -2.75 16.04
C HIS A 217 16.40 -2.43 17.36
N GLU A 218 16.91 -2.94 18.49
CA GLU A 218 16.38 -2.66 19.83
C GLU A 218 14.88 -2.96 20.00
N TYR A 219 14.36 -3.96 19.29
CA TYR A 219 12.96 -4.32 19.33
C TYR A 219 12.58 -5.06 20.63
N TYR A 220 11.30 -4.99 20.98
CA TYR A 220 10.64 -5.92 21.87
C TYR A 220 9.88 -6.95 21.04
N LEU A 221 10.23 -8.22 21.23
CA LEU A 221 9.53 -9.36 20.66
C LEU A 221 8.63 -9.92 21.75
N VAL A 222 7.33 -9.83 21.56
CA VAL A 222 6.33 -10.29 22.53
C VAL A 222 5.21 -11.04 21.84
N TYR A 223 4.47 -11.84 22.59
CA TYR A 223 3.22 -12.44 22.12
C TYR A 223 2.10 -12.25 23.14
N PHE A 224 0.88 -12.26 22.63
CA PHE A 224 -0.36 -12.13 23.39
C PHE A 224 -1.21 -13.37 23.18
N GLN A 225 -1.93 -13.78 24.24
CA GLN A 225 -3.01 -14.75 24.08
C GLN A 225 -4.17 -14.08 23.33
N THR A 226 -4.80 -14.81 22.42
CA THR A 226 -6.03 -14.37 21.77
C THR A 226 -7.24 -14.98 22.48
N ASN A 227 -8.44 -14.69 21.98
CA ASN A 227 -9.66 -15.36 22.44
C ASN A 227 -9.71 -16.86 22.06
N LYS A 228 -8.85 -17.32 21.15
CA LYS A 228 -8.69 -18.73 20.79
C LYS A 228 -7.47 -19.31 21.50
N PRO A 229 -7.61 -20.39 22.29
CA PRO A 229 -6.52 -20.95 23.08
C PRO A 229 -5.26 -21.34 22.29
N ASP A 230 -5.44 -21.78 21.04
CA ASP A 230 -4.37 -22.25 20.18
C ASP A 230 -3.79 -21.15 19.27
N GLU A 231 -4.31 -19.92 19.34
CA GLU A 231 -3.81 -18.80 18.55
C GLU A 231 -3.18 -17.72 19.44
N ARG A 232 -1.98 -17.28 19.04
CA ARG A 232 -1.25 -16.20 19.68
C ARG A 232 -1.01 -15.09 18.67
N LEU A 233 -1.09 -13.85 19.14
CA LEU A 233 -0.71 -12.68 18.34
C LEU A 233 0.75 -12.36 18.64
N SER A 234 1.62 -12.55 17.65
CA SER A 234 3.03 -12.13 17.73
C SER A 234 3.12 -10.65 17.43
N VAL A 235 3.94 -9.95 18.20
CA VAL A 235 4.19 -8.51 18.04
C VAL A 235 5.68 -8.25 18.12
N LEU A 236 6.17 -7.45 17.18
CA LEU A 236 7.50 -6.85 17.23
C LEU A 236 7.29 -5.34 17.26
N VAL A 237 7.85 -4.67 18.26
CA VAL A 237 7.75 -3.22 18.42
C VAL A 237 9.14 -2.61 18.68
N ASN A 238 9.43 -1.54 17.98
CA ASN A 238 10.55 -0.61 18.20
C ASN A 238 9.96 0.81 18.32
N ASN A 239 10.79 1.84 18.53
CA ASN A 239 10.40 3.25 18.68
C ASN A 239 9.86 3.90 17.41
N TRP A 240 9.91 3.26 16.25
CA TRP A 240 9.31 3.78 15.00
C TRP A 240 8.65 2.69 14.14
N TYR A 241 8.72 1.44 14.60
CA TYR A 241 8.27 0.27 13.85
C TYR A 241 7.40 -0.61 14.73
N PHE A 242 6.27 -1.05 14.20
CA PHE A 242 5.40 -2.03 14.83
C PHE A 242 4.97 -3.04 13.76
N GLU A 243 5.00 -4.31 14.09
CA GLU A 243 4.31 -5.35 13.31
C GLU A 243 3.55 -6.31 14.23
N CYS A 244 2.39 -6.77 13.78
CA CYS A 244 1.67 -7.85 14.45
C CYS A 244 0.99 -8.80 13.47
N PHE A 245 0.96 -10.09 13.84
CA PHE A 245 0.41 -11.19 13.03
C PHE A 245 0.21 -12.45 13.89
N ILE A 246 -0.58 -13.39 13.41
CA ILE A 246 -0.78 -14.67 14.11
C ILE A 246 0.55 -15.44 14.12
N GLU A 247 1.03 -15.87 15.31
CA GLU A 247 2.29 -16.59 15.49
C GLU A 247 2.41 -17.76 14.49
N SER A 248 3.60 -17.92 13.89
CA SER A 248 3.88 -18.93 12.85
C SER A 248 3.11 -18.78 11.54
N LYS A 249 2.30 -17.73 11.38
CA LYS A 249 1.51 -17.45 10.16
C LYS A 249 1.85 -16.07 9.58
N LYS A 250 3.10 -15.61 9.72
CA LYS A 250 3.57 -14.33 9.15
C LYS A 250 3.45 -14.40 7.61
N PRO A 251 2.62 -13.56 6.97
CA PRO A 251 2.57 -13.52 5.52
C PRO A 251 3.81 -12.84 4.95
N ASN A 252 4.03 -13.01 3.64
CA ASN A 252 5.07 -12.28 2.93
C ASN A 252 4.75 -10.77 2.93
N PRO A 253 5.76 -9.89 3.03
CA PRO A 253 5.58 -8.46 2.87
C PRO A 253 4.89 -8.09 1.56
N ILE A 254 4.03 -7.08 1.59
CA ILE A 254 3.36 -6.57 0.40
C ILE A 254 4.42 -5.87 -0.46
N CYS A 255 4.57 -6.34 -1.69
CA CYS A 255 5.52 -5.78 -2.65
C CYS A 255 4.81 -4.77 -3.57
N HIS A 256 5.45 -3.62 -3.78
CA HIS A 256 5.11 -2.74 -4.89
C HIS A 256 5.46 -3.45 -6.19
N GLU A 257 4.50 -3.60 -7.09
CA GLU A 257 4.73 -4.23 -8.39
C GLU A 257 5.37 -3.21 -9.34
N LEU A 258 6.62 -2.84 -9.05
CA LEU A 258 7.39 -1.84 -9.80
C LEU A 258 8.10 -2.41 -11.04
N LYS A 259 8.09 -3.73 -11.19
CA LYS A 259 8.60 -4.39 -12.39
C LYS A 259 7.44 -4.74 -13.29
N GLU A 260 7.57 -4.32 -14.55
CA GLU A 260 7.00 -5.01 -15.68
C GLU A 260 7.52 -6.45 -15.57
N ILE A 261 6.62 -7.40 -15.33
CA ILE A 261 6.99 -8.81 -15.38
C ILE A 261 7.14 -9.09 -16.88
N ASP A 262 8.36 -9.43 -17.29
CA ASP A 262 8.70 -9.94 -18.63
C ASP A 262 7.83 -11.15 -19.03
#